data_AF-A0A061DBP1-F1
#
_entry.id   AF-A0A061DBP1-F1
#
_cell.length_a   1.000
_cell.length_b   1.000
_cell.length_c   1.000
_cell.angle_alpha   90.00
_cell.angle_beta   90.00
_cell.angle_gamma   90.00
#
_symmetry.space_group_name_H-M   'P 1'
#
loop_
_entity.id
_entity.type
_entity.pdbx_description
1 polymer ?
#
loop_
_entity_poly.entity_id
_entity_poly.type
_entity_poly.pdbx_seq_one_letter_code
_entity_poly.pdbx_strand_id
1 'polypeptide(L)'
;MGLFEYLSSALSVAVELNYYVLGAGALYLLAKIVEFKAISRFGSGDELFAKRVRPGYSLVLDLDGTILHSVQTRGNNTTSSIALNVGKRVRHFVVYKRPHLDTFLMEMRKRYEIVLYSASQPLYADACLNYACVNHLFDRKLYRNDCIVGHGGAFVKDLCKINSDLSKVVVLQNPLQSNAHISANSLFIDSWSGGRHDTALLDIMPLLQALSHVDDVRHILALRRSGQPEFSQRSVTPQEKLSDSAATPGEPFSAAGRAEILGELQNWDNIGARLTTRVKRIFDTMGPDTTLHMPAPRDGPPRFNKNNK
;
A
#
# COMPACT_ATOMS: atom_id res chain seq x y z
N MET A 1 -45.12 -67.49 8.15
CA MET A 1 -43.78 -66.90 8.30
C MET A 1 -43.68 -66.31 9.68
N GLY A 2 -42.71 -66.75 10.47
CA GLY A 2 -42.59 -66.39 11.88
C GLY A 2 -41.95 -65.02 12.08
N LEU A 3 -42.27 -64.35 13.19
CA LEU A 3 -41.67 -63.07 13.60
C LEU A 3 -40.13 -63.04 13.50
N PHE A 4 -39.51 -64.20 13.72
CA PHE A 4 -38.06 -64.40 13.66
C PHE A 4 -37.47 -64.27 12.23
N GLU A 5 -38.20 -64.70 11.20
CA GLU A 5 -37.77 -64.56 9.80
C GLU A 5 -37.84 -63.09 9.37
N TYR A 6 -38.84 -62.35 9.86
CA TYR A 6 -38.99 -60.92 9.57
C TYR A 6 -37.90 -60.08 10.24
N LEU A 7 -37.56 -60.40 11.49
CA LEU A 7 -36.46 -59.75 12.21
C LEU A 7 -35.10 -60.04 11.58
N SER A 8 -34.85 -61.29 11.16
CA SER A 8 -33.61 -61.66 10.47
C SER A 8 -33.45 -60.92 9.14
N SER A 9 -34.52 -60.84 8.34
CA SER A 9 -34.54 -60.11 7.07
C SER A 9 -34.32 -58.60 7.27
N ALA A 10 -35.03 -57.99 8.24
CA ALA A 10 -34.87 -56.58 8.57
C ALA A 10 -33.45 -56.24 9.08
N LEU A 11 -32.85 -57.12 9.88
CA LEU A 11 -31.47 -56.94 10.35
C LEU A 11 -30.47 -57.08 9.19
N SER A 12 -30.68 -58.04 8.28
CA SER A 12 -29.84 -58.23 7.10
C SER A 12 -29.86 -56.99 6.20
N VAL A 13 -31.06 -56.44 5.94
CA VAL A 13 -31.22 -55.22 5.14
C VAL A 13 -30.60 -54.01 5.83
N ALA A 14 -30.74 -53.88 7.15
CA ALA A 14 -30.13 -52.80 7.92
C ALA A 14 -28.59 -52.88 7.93
N VAL A 15 -28.03 -54.09 8.05
CA VAL A 15 -26.58 -54.32 7.99
C VAL A 15 -26.04 -54.01 6.59
N GLU A 16 -26.73 -54.43 5.53
CA GLU A 16 -26.35 -54.12 4.15
C GLU A 16 -26.40 -52.60 3.87
N LEU A 17 -27.48 -51.92 4.25
CA LEU A 17 -27.60 -50.45 4.11
C LEU A 17 -26.49 -49.71 4.84
N ASN A 18 -26.14 -50.15 6.05
CA ASN A 18 -25.06 -49.52 6.81
C ASN A 18 -23.69 -49.77 6.15
N TYR A 19 -23.47 -50.93 5.54
CA TYR A 19 -22.26 -51.24 4.79
C TYR A 19 -22.11 -50.38 3.52
N TYR A 20 -23.21 -50.13 2.79
CA TYR A 20 -23.20 -49.25 1.62
C TYR A 20 -22.98 -47.78 1.99
N VAL A 21 -23.59 -47.30 3.08
CA VAL A 21 -23.40 -45.91 3.54
C VAL A 21 -21.98 -45.70 4.08
N LEU A 22 -21.46 -46.66 4.87
CA LEU A 22 -20.07 -46.61 5.35
C LEU A 22 -19.07 -46.76 4.19
N GLY A 23 -19.35 -47.65 3.23
CA GLY A 23 -18.51 -47.84 2.04
C GLY A 23 -18.49 -46.60 1.14
N ALA A 24 -19.65 -46.00 0.86
CA ALA A 24 -19.75 -44.75 0.09
C ALA A 24 -19.08 -43.58 0.82
N GLY A 25 -19.25 -43.48 2.14
CA GLY A 25 -18.59 -42.48 2.97
C GLY A 25 -17.07 -42.64 2.97
N ALA A 26 -16.56 -43.88 3.12
CA ALA A 26 -15.14 -44.18 3.05
C ALA A 26 -14.55 -43.90 1.67
N LEU A 27 -15.27 -44.25 0.60
CA LEU A 27 -14.85 -43.96 -0.77
C LEU A 27 -14.82 -42.46 -1.06
N TYR A 28 -15.82 -41.70 -0.58
CA TYR A 28 -15.83 -40.25 -0.68
C TYR A 28 -14.67 -39.61 0.10
N LEU A 29 -14.38 -40.10 1.31
CA LEU A 29 -13.27 -39.61 2.12
C LEU A 29 -11.92 -39.91 1.44
N LEU A 30 -11.75 -41.11 0.89
CA LEU A 30 -10.55 -41.49 0.14
C LEU A 30 -10.40 -40.66 -1.14
N ALA A 31 -11.48 -40.45 -1.89
CA ALA A 31 -11.49 -39.58 -3.06
C ALA A 31 -11.08 -38.15 -2.68
N LYS A 32 -11.60 -37.61 -1.57
CA LYS A 32 -11.24 -36.27 -1.07
C LYS A 32 -9.81 -36.20 -0.54
N ILE A 33 -9.27 -37.26 0.06
CA ILE A 33 -7.87 -37.33 0.49
C ILE A 33 -6.93 -37.41 -0.72
N VAL A 34 -7.31 -38.14 -1.78
CA VAL A 34 -6.55 -38.21 -3.03
C VAL A 34 -6.62 -36.88 -3.78
N GLU A 35 -7.79 -36.24 -3.85
CA GLU A 35 -7.97 -34.90 -4.42
C GLU A 35 -7.15 -33.87 -3.63
N PHE A 36 -7.18 -33.91 -2.30
CA PHE A 36 -6.36 -33.07 -1.42
C PHE A 36 -4.87 -33.32 -1.61
N LYS A 37 -4.43 -34.58 -1.74
CA LYS A 37 -3.02 -34.92 -2.01
C LYS A 37 -2.58 -34.58 -3.44
N ALA A 38 -3.49 -34.60 -4.41
CA ALA A 38 -3.23 -34.17 -5.78
C ALA A 38 -3.07 -32.64 -5.83
N ILE A 39 -3.93 -31.91 -5.11
CA ILE A 39 -3.83 -30.46 -4.91
C ILE A 39 -2.54 -30.11 -4.15
N SER A 40 -2.16 -30.86 -3.12
CA SER A 40 -0.93 -30.60 -2.35
C SER A 40 0.36 -30.95 -3.10
N ARG A 41 0.29 -31.75 -4.17
CA ARG A 41 1.43 -32.07 -5.04
C ARG A 41 1.67 -31.03 -6.14
N PHE A 42 0.75 -30.07 -6.32
CA PHE A 42 0.80 -29.10 -7.42
C PHE A 42 1.06 -27.64 -7.00
N GLY A 43 1.18 -27.31 -5.72
CA GLY A 43 1.29 -25.92 -5.28
C GLY A 43 2.37 -25.69 -4.23
N SER A 44 3.44 -25.01 -4.63
CA SER A 44 4.17 -24.09 -3.74
C SER A 44 3.16 -23.15 -3.08
N GLY A 45 3.33 -22.84 -1.80
CA GLY A 45 2.34 -22.21 -0.89
C GLY A 45 1.81 -20.80 -1.23
N ASP A 46 1.74 -20.40 -2.50
CA ASP A 46 1.27 -19.09 -2.96
C ASP A 46 -0.14 -19.11 -3.60
N GLU A 47 -0.75 -20.28 -3.84
CA GLU A 47 -2.02 -20.39 -4.60
C GLU A 47 -3.29 -20.64 -3.77
N LEU A 48 -3.32 -20.27 -2.49
CA LEU A 48 -4.58 -20.31 -1.70
C LEU A 48 -5.55 -19.16 -2.02
N PHE A 49 -5.15 -18.21 -2.88
CA PHE A 49 -6.04 -17.21 -3.44
C PHE A 49 -6.30 -17.54 -4.90
N ALA A 50 -7.54 -17.91 -5.25
CA ALA A 50 -7.96 -17.99 -6.64
C ALA A 50 -7.53 -16.71 -7.36
N LYS A 51 -6.60 -16.84 -8.32
CA LYS A 51 -6.01 -15.70 -9.02
C LYS A 51 -7.13 -14.92 -9.69
N ARG A 52 -7.47 -13.77 -9.12
CA ARG A 52 -8.52 -12.88 -9.60
C ARG A 52 -8.33 -12.64 -11.10
N VAL A 53 -9.42 -12.74 -11.88
CA VAL A 53 -9.40 -12.35 -13.29
C VAL A 53 -8.98 -10.89 -13.36
N ARG A 54 -7.88 -10.63 -14.07
CA ARG A 54 -7.31 -9.28 -14.19
C ARG A 54 -8.32 -8.35 -14.87
N PRO A 55 -8.72 -7.24 -14.25
CA PRO A 55 -9.59 -6.26 -14.90
C PRO A 55 -8.92 -5.58 -16.08
N GLY A 56 -9.73 -4.99 -16.96
CA GLY A 56 -9.23 -4.23 -18.11
C GLY A 56 -8.54 -2.91 -17.73
N TYR A 57 -8.88 -2.33 -16.57
CA TYR A 57 -8.28 -1.09 -16.08
C TYR A 57 -7.26 -1.33 -14.98
N SER A 58 -6.19 -0.53 -14.98
CA SER A 58 -5.15 -0.57 -13.95
C SER A 58 -5.13 0.75 -13.18
N LEU A 59 -5.21 0.67 -11.85
CA LEU A 59 -5.03 1.79 -10.94
C LEU A 59 -3.64 1.68 -10.31
N VAL A 60 -2.76 2.59 -10.72
CA VAL A 60 -1.38 2.68 -10.26
C VAL A 60 -1.32 3.63 -9.07
N LEU A 61 -0.87 3.13 -7.92
CA LEU A 61 -0.76 3.87 -6.68
C LEU A 61 0.70 4.16 -6.36
N ASP A 62 0.99 5.42 -6.06
CA ASP A 62 2.24 5.78 -5.40
C ASP A 62 2.19 5.47 -3.90
N LEU A 63 3.35 5.29 -3.25
CA LEU A 63 3.43 4.89 -1.85
C LEU A 63 3.45 6.10 -0.90
N ASP A 64 4.61 6.74 -0.83
CA ASP A 64 4.95 7.75 0.18
C ASP A 64 4.28 9.09 -0.13
N GLY A 65 3.52 9.60 0.83
CA GLY A 65 2.73 10.83 0.68
C GLY A 65 1.43 10.64 -0.10
N THR A 66 1.11 9.42 -0.54
CA THR A 66 -0.14 9.10 -1.24
C THR A 66 -1.01 8.13 -0.44
N ILE A 67 -0.53 6.92 -0.13
CA ILE A 67 -1.28 5.92 0.65
C ILE A 67 -0.68 5.69 2.05
N LEU A 68 0.62 5.89 2.21
CA LEU A 68 1.33 5.77 3.49
C LEU A 68 2.20 7.00 3.73
N HIS A 69 2.52 7.22 5.00
CA HIS A 69 3.53 8.19 5.44
C HIS A 69 4.46 7.50 6.43
N SER A 70 5.77 7.67 6.32
CA SER A 70 6.71 7.13 7.30
C SER A 70 7.66 8.20 7.81
N VAL A 71 8.04 8.05 9.08
CA VAL A 71 8.98 8.95 9.75
C VAL A 71 10.10 8.11 10.35
N GLN A 72 11.35 8.42 9.98
CA GLN A 72 12.52 7.78 10.58
C GLN A 72 12.67 8.24 12.03
N THR A 73 12.83 7.30 12.96
CA THR A 73 13.07 7.57 14.37
C THR A 73 14.48 7.14 14.81
N ARG A 74 14.90 7.60 15.98
CA ARG A 74 16.22 7.26 16.56
C ARG A 74 16.27 5.88 17.24
N GLY A 75 15.22 5.05 17.10
CA GLY A 75 15.22 3.69 17.66
C GLY A 75 15.00 3.63 19.17
N ASN A 76 14.10 4.45 19.70
CA ASN A 76 13.52 4.22 21.02
C ASN A 76 12.46 3.11 20.93
N ASN A 77 12.39 2.26 21.96
CA ASN A 77 11.60 1.02 22.08
C ASN A 77 10.07 1.17 21.97
N THR A 78 9.57 2.01 21.06
CA THR A 78 8.14 2.05 20.76
C THR A 78 7.79 0.80 19.97
N THR A 79 6.80 0.05 20.48
CA THR A 79 6.25 -1.19 19.90
C THR A 79 5.61 -1.01 18.52
N SER A 80 5.66 0.20 17.95
CA SER A 80 4.96 0.61 16.73
C SER A 80 5.92 1.16 15.67
N SER A 81 7.09 0.53 15.50
CA SER A 81 8.06 0.89 14.45
C SER A 81 8.58 -0.33 13.70
N ILE A 82 8.84 -0.17 12.41
CA ILE A 82 9.55 -1.15 11.58
C ILE A 82 11.07 -0.89 11.68
N ALA A 83 11.86 -1.95 11.71
CA ALA A 83 13.32 -1.88 11.72
C ALA A 83 13.87 -2.47 10.41
N LEU A 84 14.71 -1.71 9.70
CA LEU A 84 15.28 -2.10 8.41
C LEU A 84 16.80 -2.00 8.47
N ASN A 85 17.51 -3.03 8.02
CA ASN A 85 18.96 -2.97 7.88
C ASN A 85 19.31 -2.29 6.58
N VAL A 86 19.86 -1.08 6.62
CA VAL A 86 20.27 -0.37 5.43
C VAL A 86 21.79 -0.31 5.41
N GLY A 87 22.40 -1.23 4.67
CA GLY A 87 23.81 -1.57 4.78
C GLY A 87 24.14 -2.09 6.18
N LYS A 88 25.17 -1.52 6.82
CA LYS A 88 25.62 -1.90 8.18
C LYS A 88 24.86 -1.22 9.32
N ARG A 89 23.77 -0.50 9.04
CA ARG A 89 23.03 0.29 10.04
C ARG A 89 21.57 -0.11 10.08
N VAL A 90 21.04 -0.33 11.29
CA VAL A 90 19.60 -0.48 11.51
C VAL A 90 18.94 0.90 11.53
N ARG A 91 17.83 1.05 10.82
CA ARG A 91 16.99 2.26 10.83
C ARG A 91 15.58 1.90 11.25
N HIS A 92 15.01 2.73 12.11
CA HIS A 92 13.65 2.56 12.60
C HIS A 92 12.71 3.56 11.93
N PHE A 93 11.51 3.11 11.55
CA PHE A 93 10.49 3.96 10.96
C PHE A 93 9.15 3.73 11.66
N VAL A 94 8.46 4.80 12.00
CA VAL A 94 7.04 4.75 12.34
C VAL A 94 6.27 4.93 11.03
N VAL A 95 5.34 4.02 10.75
CA VAL A 95 4.53 4.03 9.54
C VAL A 95 3.09 4.37 9.90
N TYR A 96 2.56 5.36 9.20
CA TYR A 96 1.18 5.82 9.30
C TYR A 96 0.43 5.39 8.04
N LYS A 97 -0.73 4.77 8.24
CA LYS A 97 -1.67 4.41 7.18
C LYS A 97 -2.63 5.57 6.93
N ARG A 98 -2.77 6.02 5.66
CA ARG A 98 -3.72 7.09 5.32
C ARG A 98 -5.14 6.66 5.71
N PRO A 99 -5.95 7.53 6.34
CA PRO A 99 -7.32 7.18 6.68
C PRO A 99 -8.08 6.63 5.47
N HIS A 100 -8.95 5.65 5.72
CA HIS A 100 -9.78 5.00 4.71
C HIS A 100 -9.04 4.17 3.64
N LEU A 101 -7.73 3.92 3.77
CA LEU A 101 -6.97 3.14 2.79
C LEU A 101 -7.54 1.74 2.55
N ASP A 102 -7.93 1.02 3.60
CA ASP A 102 -8.49 -0.33 3.48
C ASP A 102 -9.79 -0.32 2.65
N THR A 103 -10.71 0.58 2.99
CA THR A 103 -11.98 0.78 2.27
C THR A 103 -11.72 1.17 0.82
N PHE A 104 -10.81 2.11 0.58
CA PHE A 104 -10.41 2.54 -0.75
C PHE A 104 -9.90 1.37 -1.59
N LEU A 105 -8.94 0.60 -1.07
CA LEU A 105 -8.35 -0.54 -1.78
C LEU A 105 -9.42 -1.61 -2.05
N MET A 106 -10.24 -1.98 -1.07
CA MET A 106 -11.30 -2.98 -1.26
C MET A 106 -12.31 -2.58 -2.35
N GLU A 107 -12.70 -1.30 -2.40
CA GLU A 107 -13.65 -0.82 -3.42
C GLU A 107 -13.02 -0.71 -4.81
N MET A 108 -11.79 -0.19 -4.91
CA MET A 108 -11.09 -0.08 -6.19
C MET A 108 -10.72 -1.46 -6.76
N ARG A 109 -10.37 -2.43 -5.90
CA ARG A 109 -10.13 -3.83 -6.27
C ARG A 109 -11.34 -4.54 -6.89
N LYS A 110 -12.53 -3.94 -6.91
CA LYS A 110 -13.66 -4.52 -7.67
C LYS A 110 -13.54 -4.25 -9.17
N ARG A 111 -12.89 -3.14 -9.55
CA ARG A 111 -12.91 -2.59 -10.92
C ARG A 111 -11.54 -2.48 -11.57
N TYR A 112 -10.50 -2.34 -10.75
CA TYR A 112 -9.13 -2.12 -11.19
C TYR A 112 -8.22 -3.28 -10.81
N GLU A 113 -7.22 -3.55 -11.65
CA GLU A 113 -5.96 -4.14 -11.20
C GLU A 113 -5.25 -3.09 -10.34
N ILE A 114 -5.00 -3.40 -9.06
CA ILE A 114 -4.33 -2.49 -8.15
C ILE A 114 -2.83 -2.72 -8.21
N VAL A 115 -2.11 -1.71 -8.68
CA VAL A 115 -0.67 -1.80 -8.90
C VAL A 115 0.04 -0.78 -8.02
N LEU A 116 0.93 -1.24 -7.16
CA LEU A 116 1.90 -0.34 -6.53
C LEU A 116 2.98 -0.01 -7.56
N TYR A 117 3.28 1.26 -7.77
CA TYR A 117 4.47 1.65 -8.51
C TYR A 117 5.16 2.77 -7.73
N SER A 118 6.21 2.43 -6.99
CA SER A 118 6.91 3.34 -6.08
C SER A 118 8.37 3.53 -6.49
N ALA A 119 8.88 4.76 -6.32
CA ALA A 119 10.32 5.03 -6.48
C ALA A 119 11.14 4.57 -5.25
N SER A 120 10.52 3.94 -4.26
CA SER A 120 11.19 3.42 -3.06
C SER A 120 11.74 2.00 -3.28
N GLN A 121 12.68 1.57 -2.43
CA GLN A 121 13.23 0.20 -2.50
C GLN A 121 12.17 -0.85 -2.12
N PRO A 122 12.23 -2.06 -2.71
CA PRO A 122 11.32 -3.15 -2.38
C PRO A 122 11.27 -3.46 -0.88
N LEU A 123 12.44 -3.55 -0.21
CA LEU A 123 12.50 -3.91 1.20
C LEU A 123 11.74 -2.91 2.09
N TYR A 124 11.94 -1.62 1.84
CA TYR A 124 11.24 -0.58 2.59
C TYR A 124 9.73 -0.60 2.29
N ALA A 125 9.36 -0.63 1.01
CA ALA A 125 7.98 -0.57 0.59
C ALA A 125 7.17 -1.77 1.14
N ASP A 126 7.70 -2.98 1.03
CA ASP A 126 7.04 -4.19 1.54
C ASP A 126 6.93 -4.20 3.05
N ALA A 127 7.96 -3.75 3.77
CA ALA A 127 7.89 -3.63 5.22
C ALA A 127 6.79 -2.65 5.66
N CYS A 128 6.67 -1.49 4.98
CA CYS A 128 5.61 -0.53 5.24
C CYS A 128 4.21 -1.09 4.95
N LEU A 129 4.04 -1.79 3.82
CA LEU A 129 2.74 -2.37 3.44
C LEU A 129 2.33 -3.53 4.35
N ASN A 130 3.29 -4.35 4.78
CA ASN A 130 3.05 -5.44 5.73
C ASN A 130 2.67 -4.88 7.11
N TYR A 131 3.40 -3.87 7.59
CA TYR A 131 3.08 -3.20 8.85
C TYR A 131 1.71 -2.53 8.83
N ALA A 132 1.32 -1.94 7.69
CA ALA A 132 0.00 -1.35 7.49
C ALA A 132 -1.11 -2.39 7.24
N CYS A 133 -0.77 -3.68 7.15
CA CYS A 133 -1.66 -4.81 6.85
C CYS A 133 -2.40 -4.70 5.50
N VAL A 134 -1.81 -4.06 4.49
CA VAL A 134 -2.44 -3.86 3.17
C VAL A 134 -1.67 -4.50 2.01
N ASN A 135 -0.52 -5.13 2.25
CA ASN A 135 0.31 -5.73 1.20
C ASN A 135 -0.46 -6.73 0.31
N HIS A 136 -1.36 -7.53 0.90
CA HIS A 136 -2.18 -8.52 0.20
C HIS A 136 -3.28 -7.90 -0.70
N LEU A 137 -3.48 -6.58 -0.64
CA LEU A 137 -4.47 -5.86 -1.45
C LEU A 137 -3.88 -5.29 -2.75
N PHE A 138 -2.63 -5.59 -3.08
CA PHE A 138 -1.99 -5.23 -4.34
C PHE A 138 -1.90 -6.44 -5.27
N ASP A 139 -2.33 -6.30 -6.51
CA ASP A 139 -2.24 -7.36 -7.52
C ASP A 139 -0.81 -7.47 -8.09
N ARG A 140 -0.12 -6.33 -8.21
CA ARG A 140 1.27 -6.23 -8.65
C ARG A 140 1.99 -5.10 -7.92
N LYS A 141 3.30 -5.23 -7.81
CA LYS A 141 4.16 -4.21 -7.19
C LYS A 141 5.40 -4.00 -8.05
N LEU A 142 5.64 -2.75 -8.40
CA LEU A 142 6.83 -2.26 -9.09
C LEU A 142 7.52 -1.25 -8.18
N TYR A 143 8.83 -1.30 -8.14
CA TYR A 143 9.65 -0.52 -7.24
C TYR A 143 10.67 0.32 -8.02
N ARG A 144 11.62 0.91 -7.30
CA ARG A 144 12.68 1.73 -7.89
C ARG A 144 13.43 1.05 -9.04
N ASN A 145 13.74 -0.24 -8.91
CA ASN A 145 14.49 -0.97 -9.94
C ASN A 145 13.69 -1.12 -11.24
N ASP A 146 12.37 -0.95 -11.19
CA ASP A 146 11.49 -0.97 -12.34
C ASP A 146 11.31 0.43 -12.96
N CYS A 147 11.77 1.50 -12.29
CA CYS A 147 11.73 2.85 -12.85
C CYS A 147 12.82 3.05 -13.91
N ILE A 148 12.56 3.95 -14.86
CA ILE A 148 13.57 4.48 -15.76
C ILE A 148 14.27 5.64 -15.06
N VAL A 149 15.60 5.69 -15.12
CA VAL A 149 16.37 6.82 -14.60
C VAL A 149 16.37 7.92 -15.66
N GLY A 150 15.59 8.97 -15.42
CA GLY A 150 15.51 10.16 -16.27
C GLY A 150 16.63 11.17 -16.00
N HIS A 151 16.59 12.29 -16.72
CA HIS A 151 17.53 13.38 -16.52
C HIS A 151 17.54 13.88 -15.06
N GLY A 152 18.73 14.17 -14.54
CA GLY A 152 18.90 14.61 -13.14
C GLY A 152 18.71 13.49 -12.10
N GLY A 153 18.67 12.21 -12.52
CA GLY A 153 18.53 11.07 -11.60
C GLY A 153 17.09 10.84 -11.12
N ALA A 154 16.10 11.43 -11.80
CA ALA A 154 14.70 11.23 -11.47
C ALA A 154 14.23 9.80 -11.80
N PHE A 155 13.44 9.19 -10.92
CA PHE A 155 12.81 7.90 -11.19
C PHE A 155 11.48 8.12 -11.94
N VAL A 156 11.44 7.75 -13.21
CA VAL A 156 10.27 7.84 -14.08
C VAL A 156 9.55 6.50 -14.11
N LYS A 157 8.23 6.53 -13.94
CA LYS A 157 7.35 5.35 -13.97
C LYS A 157 6.95 5.07 -15.42
N ASP A 158 7.43 3.95 -15.96
CA ASP A 158 7.08 3.50 -17.31
C ASP A 158 5.74 2.75 -17.28
N LEU A 159 4.68 3.43 -17.72
CA LEU A 159 3.32 2.88 -17.67
C LEU A 159 3.10 1.73 -18.68
N CYS A 160 3.94 1.62 -19.71
CA CYS A 160 3.88 0.50 -20.65
C CYS A 160 4.20 -0.84 -19.96
N LYS A 161 4.93 -0.81 -18.84
CA LYS A 161 5.15 -2.00 -17.99
C LYS A 161 3.89 -2.44 -17.25
N ILE A 162 2.90 -1.55 -17.09
CA ILE A 162 1.66 -1.83 -16.36
C ILE A 162 0.65 -2.44 -17.32
N ASN A 163 0.31 -1.70 -18.38
CA ASN A 163 -0.67 -2.10 -19.38
C ASN A 163 -0.27 -1.49 -20.74
N SER A 164 -0.40 -2.27 -21.82
CA SER A 164 -0.13 -1.78 -23.17
C SER A 164 -1.16 -0.75 -23.65
N ASP A 165 -2.39 -0.85 -23.14
CA ASP A 165 -3.44 0.13 -23.39
C ASP A 165 -3.46 1.21 -22.32
N LEU A 166 -2.76 2.33 -22.58
CA LEU A 166 -2.72 3.47 -21.68
C LEU A 166 -4.07 4.20 -21.56
N SER A 167 -5.06 3.94 -22.43
CA SER A 167 -6.40 4.49 -22.26
C SER A 167 -7.12 3.94 -21.02
N LYS A 168 -6.59 2.84 -20.45
CA LYS A 168 -7.14 2.11 -19.29
C LYS A 168 -6.29 2.23 -18.02
N VAL A 169 -5.29 3.11 -18.01
CA VAL A 169 -4.38 3.28 -16.86
C VAL A 169 -4.63 4.60 -16.16
N VAL A 170 -4.84 4.57 -14.84
CA VAL A 170 -4.91 5.77 -14.00
C VAL A 170 -3.79 5.74 -12.98
N VAL A 171 -3.03 6.83 -12.86
CA VAL A 171 -1.94 6.97 -11.89
C VAL A 171 -2.38 7.93 -10.79
N LEU A 172 -2.67 7.39 -9.60
CA LEU A 172 -2.94 8.20 -8.42
C LEU A 172 -1.62 8.55 -7.72
N GLN A 173 -1.27 9.83 -7.73
CA GLN A 173 -0.02 10.31 -7.15
C GLN A 173 -0.17 11.69 -6.52
N ASN A 174 0.76 12.02 -5.62
CA ASN A 174 0.83 13.36 -5.04
C ASN A 174 1.68 14.30 -5.91
N PRO A 175 1.39 15.61 -5.93
CA PRO A 175 2.09 16.60 -6.75
C PRO A 175 3.48 16.98 -6.22
N LEU A 176 3.80 16.71 -4.94
CA LEU A 176 5.05 17.12 -4.29
C LEU A 176 6.27 16.25 -4.64
N GLN A 177 6.11 15.21 -5.46
CA GLN A 177 7.28 14.56 -6.04
C GLN A 177 7.92 15.54 -7.02
N SER A 178 9.01 16.19 -6.59
CA SER A 178 9.69 17.29 -7.29
C SER A 178 10.22 16.98 -8.71
N ASN A 179 10.11 15.73 -9.14
CA ASN A 179 10.41 15.24 -10.49
C ASN A 179 9.28 14.37 -11.05
N ALA A 180 8.04 14.55 -10.58
CA ALA A 180 6.89 13.77 -11.04
C ALA A 180 6.72 14.01 -12.53
N HIS A 181 7.04 12.98 -13.32
CA HIS A 181 6.65 12.96 -14.72
C HIS A 181 5.12 13.02 -14.77
N ILE A 182 4.59 14.18 -15.18
CA ILE A 182 3.15 14.40 -15.32
C ILE A 182 2.73 13.71 -16.62
N SER A 183 2.18 12.51 -16.50
CA SER A 183 1.58 11.81 -17.64
C SER A 183 0.14 12.27 -17.84
N ALA A 184 -0.40 12.08 -19.05
CA ALA A 184 -1.82 12.27 -19.32
C ALA A 184 -2.73 11.36 -18.48
N ASN A 185 -2.16 10.30 -17.89
CA ASN A 185 -2.81 9.33 -17.01
C ASN A 185 -2.78 9.73 -15.53
N SER A 186 -2.14 10.85 -15.18
CA SER A 186 -1.97 11.27 -13.80
C SER A 186 -3.24 11.90 -13.24
N LEU A 187 -3.71 11.35 -12.12
CA LEU A 187 -4.74 11.92 -11.27
C LEU A 187 -4.09 12.33 -9.94
N PHE A 188 -4.10 13.63 -9.66
CA PHE A 188 -3.48 14.16 -8.45
C PHE A 188 -4.40 14.05 -7.25
N ILE A 189 -3.81 13.63 -6.13
CA ILE A 189 -4.40 13.65 -4.79
C ILE A 189 -3.51 14.46 -3.86
N ASP A 190 -4.10 15.08 -2.86
CA ASP A 190 -3.36 15.86 -1.86
C ASP A 190 -2.30 15.00 -1.18
N SER A 191 -1.13 15.61 -1.00
CA SER A 191 -0.02 15.01 -0.29
C SER A 191 -0.42 14.79 1.17
N TRP A 192 -0.11 13.61 1.72
CA TRP A 192 -0.51 13.27 3.07
C TRP A 192 0.69 13.06 4.00
N SER A 193 0.64 13.77 5.14
CA SER A 193 1.72 13.86 6.14
C SER A 193 1.35 13.27 7.51
N GLY A 194 0.26 12.48 7.60
CA GLY A 194 -0.16 11.83 8.85
C GLY A 194 -1.45 12.37 9.47
N GLY A 195 -2.14 13.32 8.82
CA GLY A 195 -3.41 13.88 9.28
C GLY A 195 -4.50 12.81 9.48
N ARG A 196 -5.08 12.73 10.68
CA ARG A 196 -6.04 11.69 11.07
C ARG A 196 -7.46 11.88 10.51
N HIS A 197 -7.78 13.10 10.10
CA HIS A 197 -9.09 13.49 9.57
C HIS A 197 -9.08 13.63 8.03
N ASP A 198 -8.03 13.15 7.37
CA ASP A 198 -7.94 13.15 5.91
C ASP A 198 -9.05 12.29 5.29
N THR A 199 -9.77 12.83 4.31
CA THR A 199 -10.83 12.13 3.57
C THR A 199 -10.50 11.95 2.09
N ALA A 200 -9.33 12.40 1.64
CA ALA A 200 -9.03 12.53 0.21
C ALA A 200 -9.12 11.21 -0.57
N LEU A 201 -8.82 10.07 0.08
CA LEU A 201 -9.02 8.75 -0.52
C LEU A 201 -10.50 8.43 -0.72
N LEU A 202 -11.40 8.84 0.18
CA LEU A 202 -12.84 8.69 -0.03
C LEU A 202 -13.33 9.62 -1.13
N ASP A 203 -12.90 10.88 -1.10
CA ASP A 203 -13.38 11.93 -1.99
C ASP A 203 -13.06 11.64 -3.47
N ILE A 204 -11.96 10.91 -3.72
CA ILE A 204 -11.55 10.55 -5.08
C ILE A 204 -12.20 9.27 -5.62
N MET A 205 -12.81 8.45 -4.77
CA MET A 205 -13.40 7.16 -5.17
C MET A 205 -14.50 7.30 -6.23
N PRO A 206 -15.47 8.24 -6.14
CA PRO A 206 -16.52 8.37 -7.15
C PRO A 206 -15.95 8.67 -8.54
N LEU A 207 -14.91 9.50 -8.63
CA LEU A 207 -14.25 9.78 -9.89
C LEU A 207 -13.55 8.55 -10.45
N LEU A 208 -12.80 7.83 -9.62
CA LEU A 208 -12.16 6.58 -10.04
C LEU A 208 -13.19 5.54 -10.50
N GLN A 209 -14.35 5.44 -9.84
CA GLN A 209 -15.42 4.55 -10.29
C GLN A 209 -15.96 4.99 -11.67
N ALA A 210 -16.20 6.28 -11.89
CA ALA A 210 -16.64 6.80 -13.18
C ALA A 210 -15.61 6.54 -14.30
N LEU A 211 -14.32 6.69 -14.02
CA LEU A 211 -13.24 6.43 -14.99
C LEU A 211 -13.17 4.97 -15.44
N SER A 212 -13.70 4.01 -14.67
CA SER A 212 -13.74 2.61 -15.09
C SER A 212 -14.79 2.30 -16.18
N HIS A 213 -15.60 3.30 -16.54
CA HIS A 213 -16.67 3.19 -17.54
C HIS A 213 -16.40 3.98 -18.83
N VAL A 214 -15.26 4.67 -18.94
CA VAL A 214 -14.94 5.49 -20.12
C VAL A 214 -13.95 4.81 -21.05
N ASP A 215 -14.06 5.03 -22.35
CA ASP A 215 -13.15 4.40 -23.32
C ASP A 215 -11.71 4.84 -23.14
N ASP A 216 -11.47 6.11 -22.84
CA ASP A 216 -10.14 6.63 -22.55
C ASP A 216 -10.15 7.60 -21.38
N VAL A 217 -9.51 7.20 -20.28
CA VAL A 217 -9.44 7.98 -19.04
C VAL A 217 -8.72 9.32 -19.24
N ARG A 218 -7.82 9.41 -20.22
CA ARG A 218 -6.97 10.60 -20.44
C ARG A 218 -7.79 11.80 -20.89
N HIS A 219 -8.91 11.60 -21.59
CA HIS A 219 -9.80 12.68 -21.99
C HIS A 219 -10.43 13.36 -20.77
N ILE A 220 -10.94 12.57 -19.82
CA ILE A 220 -11.54 13.09 -18.58
C ILE A 220 -10.47 13.74 -17.69
N LEU A 221 -9.29 13.12 -17.58
CA LEU A 221 -8.18 13.67 -16.81
C LEU A 221 -7.63 14.98 -17.42
N ALA A 222 -7.66 15.14 -18.74
CA ALA A 222 -7.28 16.39 -19.40
C ALA A 222 -8.20 17.55 -19.02
N LEU A 223 -9.52 17.33 -19.01
CA LEU A 223 -10.51 18.35 -18.60
C LEU A 223 -10.30 18.82 -17.15
N ARG A 224 -9.93 17.91 -16.25
CA ARG A 224 -9.63 18.26 -14.86
C ARG A 224 -8.37 19.11 -14.74
N ARG A 225 -7.37 18.87 -15.59
CA ARG A 225 -6.10 19.62 -15.60
C ARG A 225 -6.27 21.04 -16.11
N SER A 226 -7.10 21.27 -17.12
CA SER A 226 -7.34 22.62 -17.66
C SER A 226 -8.02 23.58 -16.69
N GLY A 227 -8.62 23.06 -15.61
CA GLY A 227 -9.23 23.87 -14.54
C GLY A 227 -8.34 24.10 -13.32
N GLN A 228 -7.10 23.58 -13.30
CA GLN A 228 -6.15 23.75 -12.20
C GLN A 228 -5.07 24.75 -12.62
N PRO A 229 -4.71 25.75 -11.79
CA PRO A 229 -3.59 26.63 -12.11
C PRO A 229 -2.34 25.78 -12.29
N GLU A 230 -1.64 25.94 -13.42
CA GLU A 230 -0.45 25.16 -13.75
C GLU A 230 0.52 25.19 -12.57
N PHE A 231 0.84 24.02 -12.02
CA PHE A 231 1.97 23.86 -11.12
C PHE A 231 3.23 24.17 -11.94
N SER A 232 3.61 25.45 -11.95
CA SER A 232 4.68 25.97 -12.79
C SER A 232 5.94 25.19 -12.48
N GLN A 233 6.44 24.49 -13.49
CA GLN A 233 7.81 23.98 -13.50
C GLN A 233 8.74 25.19 -13.36
N ARG A 234 9.16 25.51 -12.13
CA ARG A 234 10.28 26.43 -11.94
C ARG A 234 11.54 25.70 -12.39
N SER A 235 11.86 25.87 -13.67
CA SER A 235 13.21 25.76 -14.18
C SER A 235 14.13 26.63 -13.33
N VAL A 236 14.92 25.99 -12.48
CA VAL A 236 15.95 26.69 -11.70
C VAL A 236 17.02 27.15 -12.67
N THR A 237 17.02 28.45 -12.98
CA THR A 237 18.20 29.14 -13.51
C THR A 237 19.08 29.60 -12.34
N PRO A 238 20.43 29.57 -12.44
CA PRO A 238 21.31 29.92 -11.32
C PRO A 238 21.61 31.44 -11.23
N GLN A 239 21.78 31.91 -9.97
CA GLN A 239 22.27 33.24 -9.50
C GLN A 239 21.16 34.32 -9.32
N GLU A 240 21.11 35.11 -8.23
CA GLU A 240 22.14 36.02 -7.67
C GLU A 240 22.10 36.23 -6.13
N LYS A 241 23.19 36.83 -5.60
CA LYS A 241 23.48 37.27 -4.21
C LYS A 241 22.86 38.65 -3.84
N LEU A 242 22.64 38.89 -2.53
CA LEU A 242 22.83 40.13 -1.68
C LEU A 242 21.70 40.20 -0.61
N SER A 243 21.90 40.19 0.72
CA SER A 243 22.56 41.07 1.72
C SER A 243 21.58 41.95 2.53
N ASP A 244 21.53 41.70 3.85
CA ASP A 244 21.26 42.52 5.06
C ASP A 244 20.32 43.76 5.09
N SER A 245 19.44 43.83 6.13
CA SER A 245 19.39 44.84 7.23
C SER A 245 17.99 44.97 7.91
N ALA A 246 17.93 45.64 9.08
CA ALA A 246 17.01 45.39 10.21
C ALA A 246 16.06 46.55 10.61
N ALA A 247 15.08 46.22 11.50
CA ALA A 247 14.42 47.01 12.58
C ALA A 247 12.95 47.54 12.45
N THR A 248 12.26 47.48 13.60
CA THR A 248 10.82 47.47 14.04
C THR A 248 10.25 48.87 14.46
N PRO A 249 9.09 49.08 15.16
CA PRO A 249 7.77 48.37 15.34
C PRO A 249 6.50 49.28 15.30
N GLY A 250 5.29 48.70 15.24
CA GLY A 250 4.00 49.39 15.52
C GLY A 250 2.76 48.48 15.37
N GLU A 251 2.12 48.12 16.50
CA GLU A 251 0.90 47.30 16.65
C GLU A 251 -0.35 48.23 16.80
N PRO A 252 -1.60 47.85 16.43
CA PRO A 252 -2.29 46.79 17.16
C PRO A 252 -3.29 45.89 16.39
N PHE A 253 -3.53 44.73 17.01
CA PHE A 253 -4.51 43.67 16.72
C PHE A 253 -4.16 42.75 15.54
N SER A 254 -3.31 41.77 15.85
CA SER A 254 -2.60 40.94 14.90
C SER A 254 -3.44 39.83 14.23
N ALA A 255 -3.38 39.79 12.89
CA ALA A 255 -3.70 38.65 12.05
C ALA A 255 -2.77 37.42 12.29
N ALA A 256 -1.76 37.54 13.16
CA ALA A 256 -0.82 36.47 13.51
C ALA A 256 -1.51 35.25 14.12
N GLY A 257 -2.61 35.38 14.88
CA GLY A 257 -3.30 34.19 15.41
C GLY A 257 -3.86 33.25 14.32
N ARG A 258 -4.12 33.75 13.11
CA ARG A 258 -4.55 32.95 11.95
C ARG A 258 -3.40 32.61 11.00
N ALA A 259 -2.41 33.49 10.87
CA ALA A 259 -1.21 33.24 10.07
C ALA A 259 -0.20 32.30 10.77
N GLU A 260 -0.23 32.17 12.09
CA GLU A 260 0.63 31.27 12.87
C GLU A 260 0.08 29.84 12.86
N ILE A 261 -1.25 29.66 12.84
CA ILE A 261 -1.87 28.33 12.60
C ILE A 261 -1.68 27.87 11.15
N LEU A 262 -1.82 28.77 10.17
CA LEU A 262 -1.55 28.47 8.74
C LEU A 262 -0.05 28.32 8.46
N GLY A 263 0.80 29.10 9.13
CA GLY A 263 2.25 29.03 9.07
C GLY A 263 2.79 27.77 9.75
N GLU A 264 2.19 27.32 10.85
CA GLU A 264 2.51 26.05 11.48
C GLU A 264 2.04 24.87 10.64
N LEU A 265 0.83 24.88 10.05
CA LEU A 265 0.38 23.85 9.11
C LEU A 265 1.31 23.76 7.89
N GLN A 266 1.69 24.90 7.32
CA GLN A 266 2.62 24.94 6.19
C GLN A 266 4.07 24.57 6.61
N ASN A 267 4.45 24.83 7.86
CA ASN A 267 5.73 24.38 8.42
C ASN A 267 5.71 22.87 8.72
N TRP A 268 4.59 22.28 9.15
CA TRP A 268 4.42 20.84 9.33
C TRP A 268 4.37 20.10 7.98
N ASP A 269 3.75 20.69 6.96
CA ASP A 269 3.80 20.15 5.60
C ASP A 269 5.19 20.27 5.00
N ASN A 270 5.90 21.37 5.25
CA ASN A 270 7.30 21.52 4.81
C ASN A 270 8.27 20.64 5.62
N ILE A 271 8.07 20.47 6.93
CA ILE A 271 8.89 19.59 7.78
C ILE A 271 8.58 18.13 7.44
N GLY A 272 7.31 17.77 7.30
CA GLY A 272 6.86 16.45 6.87
C GLY A 272 7.37 16.10 5.48
N ALA A 273 7.24 17.02 4.51
CA ALA A 273 7.77 16.85 3.16
C ALA A 273 9.31 16.82 3.12
N ARG A 274 10.01 17.60 3.96
CA ARG A 274 11.48 17.55 4.06
C ARG A 274 11.97 16.30 4.77
N LEU A 275 11.23 15.77 5.75
CA LEU A 275 11.54 14.52 6.45
C LEU A 275 11.30 13.32 5.53
N THR A 276 10.18 13.26 4.81
CA THR A 276 9.90 12.21 3.81
C THR A 276 10.90 12.26 2.66
N THR A 277 11.24 13.46 2.16
CA THR A 277 12.26 13.61 1.11
C THR A 277 13.65 13.19 1.60
N ARG A 278 14.00 13.46 2.86
CA ARG A 278 15.29 13.04 3.43
C ARG A 278 15.33 11.52 3.65
N VAL A 279 14.24 10.92 4.10
CA VAL A 279 14.10 9.45 4.22
C VAL A 279 14.19 8.78 2.85
N LYS A 280 13.42 9.27 1.88
CA LYS A 280 13.44 8.80 0.49
C LYS A 280 14.85 8.91 -0.11
N ARG A 281 15.51 10.07 0.04
CA ARG A 281 16.89 10.30 -0.45
C ARG A 281 17.91 9.36 0.17
N ILE A 282 17.77 9.02 1.46
CA ILE A 282 18.67 8.08 2.13
C ILE A 282 18.49 6.68 1.53
N PHE A 283 17.26 6.24 1.31
CA PHE A 283 17.05 4.97 0.61
C PHE A 283 17.46 5.05 -0.86
N ASP A 284 17.31 6.19 -1.54
CA ASP A 284 17.73 6.43 -2.92
C ASP A 284 19.27 6.32 -3.10
N THR A 285 20.06 6.54 -2.03
CA THR A 285 21.54 6.49 -2.09
C THR A 285 22.17 5.15 -1.71
N MET A 286 21.38 4.14 -1.30
CA MET A 286 21.94 2.85 -0.83
C MET A 286 21.67 1.70 -1.79
N GLY A 287 22.70 0.87 -2.03
CA GLY A 287 22.71 -0.26 -2.95
C GLY A 287 22.06 -1.54 -2.41
N PRO A 288 22.26 -2.70 -3.08
CA PRO A 288 21.44 -3.92 -2.91
C PRO A 288 21.57 -4.67 -1.57
N ASP A 289 22.44 -4.27 -0.64
CA ASP A 289 22.77 -5.03 0.59
C ASP A 289 21.79 -4.82 1.76
N THR A 290 20.48 -4.89 1.50
CA THR A 290 19.44 -4.51 2.48
C THR A 290 18.59 -5.75 2.84
N THR A 291 18.59 -6.20 4.10
CA THR A 291 17.86 -7.41 4.58
C THR A 291 16.91 -7.13 5.75
N LEU A 292 15.80 -7.87 5.84
CA LEU A 292 14.80 -7.74 6.92
C LEU A 292 15.19 -8.58 8.15
N HIS A 293 15.26 -7.98 9.33
CA HIS A 293 15.31 -8.72 10.60
C HIS A 293 14.03 -8.46 11.39
N MET A 294 13.18 -9.49 11.52
CA MET A 294 12.07 -9.49 12.47
C MET A 294 12.56 -9.97 13.84
N PRO A 295 12.15 -9.35 14.96
CA PRO A 295 12.41 -9.91 16.28
C PRO A 295 11.67 -11.24 16.46
N ALA A 296 12.31 -12.22 17.12
CA ALA A 296 11.73 -13.53 17.38
C ALA A 296 10.47 -13.45 18.26
N PRO A 297 9.49 -14.37 18.09
CA PRO A 297 8.33 -14.46 18.99
C PRO A 297 8.81 -14.76 20.42
N ARG A 298 8.33 -14.00 21.40
CA ARG A 298 8.58 -14.33 22.81
C ARG A 298 7.62 -15.44 23.23
N ASP A 299 8.01 -16.68 23.00
CA ASP A 299 7.42 -17.83 23.71
C ASP A 299 8.03 -17.92 25.11
N GLY A 300 7.29 -17.43 26.10
CA GLY A 300 7.62 -17.60 27.51
C GLY A 300 6.54 -17.01 28.41
N PRO A 301 6.07 -17.74 29.44
CA PRO A 301 5.02 -17.25 30.30
C PRO A 301 5.51 -16.04 31.13
N PRO A 302 4.62 -15.12 31.51
CA PRO A 302 4.99 -13.92 32.24
C PRO A 302 5.60 -14.28 33.61
N ARG A 303 6.81 -13.79 33.87
CA ARG A 303 7.44 -13.87 35.20
C ARG A 303 6.66 -12.98 36.18
N PHE A 304 5.98 -13.60 37.14
CA PHE A 304 5.42 -12.90 38.29
C PHE A 304 6.54 -12.39 39.19
N ASN A 305 6.56 -11.08 39.41
CA ASN A 305 7.49 -10.43 40.34
C ASN A 305 6.95 -10.59 41.77
N LYS A 306 7.51 -11.52 42.54
CA LYS A 306 7.32 -11.58 44.00
C LYS A 306 8.34 -10.65 44.65
N ASN A 307 7.95 -9.40 44.89
CA ASN A 307 8.52 -8.55 45.94
C ASN A 307 7.60 -7.34 46.16
N ASN A 308 6.67 -7.51 47.10
CA ASN A 308 6.22 -6.44 47.98
C ASN A 308 5.80 -7.13 49.29
N LYS A 309 6.68 -7.04 50.28
CA LYS A 309 6.35 -7.18 51.70
C LYS A 309 5.95 -5.80 52.21
#